data_AF-A0A3R7B294-F1
#
_entry.id   AF-A0A3R7B294-F1
#
_cell.length_a   1.000
_cell.length_b   1.000
_cell.length_c   1.000
_cell.angle_alpha   90.00
_cell.angle_beta   90.00
_cell.angle_gamma   90.00
#
_symmetry.space_group_name_H-M   'P 1'
#
loop_
_entity.id
_entity.type
_entity.pdbx_description
1 polymer ?
#
loop_
_entity_poly.entity_id
_entity_poly.type
_entity_poly.pdbx_seq_one_letter_code
_entity_poly.pdbx_strand_id
1 'polypeptide(L)'
;MTYIWFYDITIVQPYFAVSEYGTDGGVIPEYGAFVAMDNGMCTLRETTIPEQCLQFSGLNYNPNLGPYVGGEPRKTHPKGNYADNVWFSFPGPCFIKPFDQKSTTCRNDPAMKGGLCPKGVAPDGVTCTYSFDVLGYVSIDDLVGITSLPVPGSPTQNFTDRVQFCKAGGIEYNFDTSFSNLTFWNDPLNVTANAERTKKMMTLYSDTVTAGKGVAANFKPFPNVTDLTAANPPCYVNNILCSQNALGCRRRLLAQVCELCTVDSPECVKKPSNAAPFPTLVKQFSPPRPTLANGKPAPPGTVGAASSTVVGVVTFVIMALTILV
;
A
#
# COMPACT_ATOMS: atom_id res chain seq x y z
N MET A 1 -2.97 17.74 -6.90
CA MET A 1 -3.65 16.47 -7.18
C MET A 1 -5.00 16.81 -7.80
N THR A 2 -5.30 16.27 -8.98
CA THR A 2 -6.50 16.65 -9.77
C THR A 2 -7.50 15.50 -9.91
N TYR A 3 -7.01 14.27 -9.73
CA TYR A 3 -7.79 13.06 -9.95
C TYR A 3 -7.67 12.11 -8.76
N ILE A 4 -8.71 11.33 -8.53
CA ILE A 4 -8.68 10.14 -7.68
C ILE A 4 -8.70 8.93 -8.60
N TRP A 5 -7.65 8.13 -8.53
CA TRP A 5 -7.47 6.94 -9.35
C TRP A 5 -7.93 5.69 -8.62
N PHE A 6 -8.62 4.81 -9.35
CA PHE A 6 -9.07 3.52 -8.85
C PHE A 6 -8.22 2.41 -9.46
N TYR A 7 -7.79 1.49 -8.61
CA TYR A 7 -6.93 0.38 -8.98
C TYR A 7 -7.56 -0.93 -8.53
N ASP A 8 -7.41 -1.95 -9.35
CA ASP A 8 -7.53 -3.35 -8.93
C ASP A 8 -6.12 -3.86 -8.64
N ILE A 9 -5.89 -4.31 -7.41
CA ILE A 9 -4.56 -4.65 -6.93
C ILE A 9 -4.59 -6.09 -6.41
N THR A 10 -3.70 -6.92 -6.97
CA THR A 10 -3.44 -8.26 -6.45
C THR A 10 -2.18 -8.22 -5.60
N ILE A 11 -2.22 -8.85 -4.42
CA ILE A 11 -1.11 -8.86 -3.46
C ILE A 11 -0.85 -10.30 -3.02
N VAL A 12 0.41 -10.70 -3.03
CA VAL A 12 0.90 -11.91 -2.36
C VAL A 12 2.10 -11.51 -1.53
N GLN A 13 1.97 -11.56 -0.21
CA GLN A 13 3.07 -11.15 0.68
C GLN A 13 4.24 -12.12 0.63
N PRO A 14 5.47 -11.64 0.83
CA PRO A 14 6.62 -12.52 1.04
C PRO A 14 6.48 -13.36 2.30
N TYR A 15 6.93 -14.61 2.23
CA TYR A 15 6.94 -15.56 3.34
C TYR A 15 7.51 -14.95 4.63
N PHE A 16 8.67 -14.29 4.54
CA PHE A 16 9.34 -13.73 5.70
C PHE A 16 8.62 -12.52 6.29
N ALA A 17 7.93 -11.72 5.47
CA ALA A 17 7.09 -10.65 5.98
C ALA A 17 5.87 -11.19 6.74
N VAL A 18 5.22 -12.25 6.23
CA VAL A 18 4.13 -12.93 6.94
C VAL A 18 4.64 -13.54 8.26
N SER A 19 5.84 -14.13 8.26
CA SER A 19 6.46 -14.66 9.49
C SER A 19 6.81 -13.56 10.49
N GLU A 20 7.20 -12.37 10.03
CA GLU A 20 7.62 -11.28 10.90
C GLU A 20 6.42 -10.58 11.55
N TYR A 21 5.39 -10.28 10.75
CA TYR A 21 4.27 -9.44 11.16
C TYR A 21 2.96 -10.20 11.38
N GLY A 22 2.87 -11.49 11.06
CA GLY A 22 1.60 -12.23 11.04
C GLY A 22 0.84 -12.26 12.38
N THR A 23 1.56 -12.16 13.50
CA THR A 23 1.01 -12.09 14.86
C THR A 23 0.95 -10.67 15.44
N ASP A 24 1.41 -9.65 14.70
CA ASP A 24 1.45 -8.28 15.16
C ASP A 24 0.06 -7.64 15.03
N GLY A 25 -0.60 -7.40 16.17
CA GLY A 25 -1.91 -6.74 16.21
C GLY A 25 -1.87 -5.24 15.88
N GLY A 26 -0.68 -4.65 15.75
CA GLY A 26 -0.47 -3.25 15.36
C GLY A 26 -0.50 -3.02 13.85
N VAL A 27 -0.45 -4.09 13.04
CA VAL A 27 -0.59 -4.01 11.58
C VAL A 27 -1.93 -4.56 11.13
N ILE A 28 -2.31 -4.25 9.90
CA ILE A 28 -3.47 -4.89 9.28
C ILE A 28 -3.17 -6.38 9.07
N PRO A 29 -4.06 -7.31 9.47
CA PRO A 29 -3.87 -8.74 9.20
C PRO A 29 -3.59 -9.00 7.72
N GLU A 30 -2.61 -9.86 7.43
CA GLU A 30 -2.06 -10.15 6.09
C GLU A 30 -1.09 -9.10 5.52
N TYR A 31 -0.76 -8.03 6.24
CA TYR A 31 0.16 -6.98 5.77
C TYR A 31 1.39 -6.83 6.65
N GLY A 32 2.46 -6.29 6.07
CA GLY A 32 3.61 -5.86 6.85
C GLY A 32 3.40 -4.49 7.50
N ALA A 33 4.41 -4.01 8.22
CA ALA A 33 4.37 -2.68 8.81
C ALA A 33 4.27 -1.59 7.74
N PHE A 34 3.31 -0.66 7.89
CA PHE A 34 3.20 0.47 6.97
C PHE A 34 4.49 1.31 6.93
N VAL A 35 4.92 1.66 5.72
CA VAL A 35 6.05 2.55 5.47
C VAL A 35 5.56 3.75 4.68
N ALA A 36 5.56 4.94 5.29
CA ALA A 36 5.27 6.18 4.58
C ALA A 36 6.24 6.36 3.40
N MET A 37 5.71 6.80 2.25
CA MET A 37 6.50 7.02 1.04
C MET A 37 6.18 8.38 0.44
N ASP A 38 7.21 9.21 0.24
CA ASP A 38 7.12 10.56 -0.32
C ASP A 38 8.17 10.74 -1.41
N ASN A 39 7.84 11.51 -2.45
CA ASN A 39 8.73 11.80 -3.58
C ASN A 39 9.37 10.55 -4.21
N GLY A 40 8.67 9.41 -4.18
CA GLY A 40 9.11 8.16 -4.78
C GLY A 40 10.05 7.32 -3.92
N MET A 41 10.30 7.71 -2.67
CA MET A 41 11.09 6.92 -1.71
C MET A 41 10.35 6.76 -0.39
N CYS A 42 10.86 5.87 0.46
CA CYS A 42 10.45 5.85 1.86
C CYS A 42 10.70 7.20 2.52
N THR A 43 9.69 7.73 3.21
CA THR A 43 9.80 8.99 3.94
C THR A 43 10.88 8.89 5.01
N LEU A 44 11.81 9.83 5.00
CA LEU A 44 12.87 9.89 6.00
C LEU A 44 12.29 10.22 7.38
N ARG A 45 12.81 9.59 8.42
CA ARG A 45 12.68 10.07 9.80
C ARG A 45 13.82 11.03 10.04
N GLU A 46 13.51 12.32 9.98
CA GLU A 46 14.50 13.40 9.91
C GLU A 46 15.41 13.23 8.68
N THR A 47 16.59 12.63 8.86
CA THR A 47 17.57 12.37 7.81
C THR A 47 17.80 10.87 7.57
N THR A 48 17.12 10.00 8.30
CA THR A 48 17.38 8.55 8.33
C THR A 48 16.28 7.76 7.65
N ILE A 49 16.67 6.75 6.86
CA ILE A 49 15.72 5.82 6.23
C ILE A 49 15.12 4.91 7.32
N PRO A 50 13.78 4.76 7.40
CA PRO A 50 13.15 3.89 8.39
C PRO A 50 13.62 2.43 8.27
N GLU A 51 13.75 1.74 9.41
CA GLU A 51 14.19 0.35 9.46
C GLU A 51 13.32 -0.57 8.60
N GLN A 52 12.00 -0.39 8.67
CA GLN A 52 11.02 -1.11 7.87
C GLN A 52 11.27 -0.99 6.36
N CYS A 53 11.75 0.16 5.90
CA CYS A 53 12.12 0.35 4.50
C CYS A 53 13.37 -0.45 4.12
N LEU A 54 14.35 -0.53 5.02
CA LEU A 54 15.58 -1.30 4.81
C LEU A 54 15.32 -2.80 4.81
N GLN A 55 14.30 -3.25 5.55
CA GLN A 55 13.86 -4.64 5.62
C GLN A 55 13.29 -5.18 4.29
N PHE A 56 12.86 -4.32 3.35
CA PHE A 56 12.39 -4.75 2.03
C PHE A 56 13.42 -5.56 1.23
N SER A 57 14.71 -5.40 1.55
CA SER A 57 15.80 -6.13 0.87
C SER A 57 16.97 -6.48 1.80
N GLY A 58 16.84 -6.22 3.11
CA GLY A 58 17.88 -6.47 4.10
C GLY A 58 19.07 -5.51 4.02
N LEU A 59 18.85 -4.26 3.60
CA LEU A 59 19.90 -3.25 3.57
C LEU A 59 20.38 -2.93 4.98
N ASN A 60 21.63 -2.50 5.11
CA ASN A 60 22.23 -2.05 6.38
C ASN A 60 22.00 -3.04 7.54
N TYR A 61 22.26 -4.33 7.29
CA TYR A 61 22.18 -5.40 8.31
C TYR A 61 20.76 -5.63 8.86
N ASN A 62 19.72 -5.30 8.09
CA ASN A 62 18.35 -5.65 8.42
C ASN A 62 17.99 -7.03 7.88
N PRO A 63 17.01 -7.73 8.48
CA PRO A 63 16.49 -8.95 7.89
C PRO A 63 15.87 -8.65 6.52
N ASN A 64 16.19 -9.48 5.53
CA ASN A 64 15.58 -9.38 4.21
C ASN A 64 14.20 -10.05 4.22
N LEU A 65 13.16 -9.26 4.50
CA LEU A 65 11.78 -9.71 4.54
C LEU A 65 11.16 -9.82 3.14
N GLY A 66 11.84 -9.31 2.11
CA GLY A 66 11.26 -9.08 0.79
C GLY A 66 10.41 -7.80 0.74
N PRO A 67 10.11 -7.29 -0.47
CA PRO A 67 9.43 -6.01 -0.67
C PRO A 67 7.92 -6.15 -0.42
N TYR A 68 7.55 -6.29 0.85
CA TYR A 68 6.18 -6.51 1.28
C TYR A 68 5.29 -5.26 1.11
N VAL A 69 3.98 -5.45 0.99
CA VAL A 69 3.02 -4.34 1.05
C VAL A 69 2.67 -4.10 2.52
N GLY A 70 2.93 -2.90 3.01
CA GLY A 70 2.58 -2.53 4.38
C GLY A 70 1.15 -2.01 4.47
N GLY A 71 0.50 -2.18 5.62
CA GLY A 71 -0.88 -1.73 5.86
C GLY A 71 -1.09 -1.21 7.29
N GLU A 72 -1.77 -0.07 7.43
CA GLU A 72 -2.14 0.49 8.74
C GLU A 72 -3.56 1.07 8.75
N PRO A 73 -4.33 0.91 9.84
CA PRO A 73 -5.62 1.57 10.00
C PRO A 73 -5.41 3.07 10.25
N ARG A 74 -5.99 3.92 9.42
CA ARG A 74 -5.91 5.39 9.51
C ARG A 74 -7.30 5.97 9.69
N LYS A 75 -7.93 5.60 10.81
CA LYS A 75 -9.33 5.93 11.09
C LYS A 75 -9.55 7.39 11.45
N THR A 76 -8.57 7.98 12.13
CA THR A 76 -8.61 9.35 12.61
C THR A 76 -7.48 10.17 11.98
N HIS A 77 -7.80 11.41 11.62
CA HIS A 77 -6.82 12.37 11.13
C HIS A 77 -7.31 13.79 11.45
N PRO A 78 -6.43 14.76 11.76
CA PRO A 78 -6.84 16.15 12.06
C PRO A 78 -7.65 16.84 10.97
N LYS A 79 -7.70 16.27 9.76
CA LYS A 79 -8.38 16.81 8.58
C LYS A 79 -9.53 15.95 8.06
N GLY A 80 -9.77 14.77 8.64
CA GLY A 80 -10.74 13.83 8.12
C GLY A 80 -10.79 12.50 8.86
N ASN A 81 -11.96 12.12 9.36
CA ASN A 81 -12.13 10.82 10.04
C ASN A 81 -12.90 9.85 9.16
N TYR A 82 -12.33 8.67 8.91
CA TYR A 82 -12.90 7.64 8.05
C TYR A 82 -12.80 6.29 8.75
N ALA A 83 -13.92 5.74 9.23
CA ALA A 83 -13.92 4.56 10.12
C ALA A 83 -13.24 3.31 9.53
N ASP A 84 -13.33 3.13 8.21
CA ASP A 84 -12.80 1.96 7.49
C ASP A 84 -11.55 2.28 6.66
N ASN A 85 -10.92 3.43 6.88
CA ASN A 85 -9.76 3.84 6.09
C ASN A 85 -8.50 3.07 6.50
N VAL A 86 -7.80 2.57 5.48
CA VAL A 86 -6.54 1.85 5.58
C VAL A 86 -5.55 2.49 4.63
N TRP A 87 -4.36 2.77 5.12
CA TRP A 87 -3.26 3.23 4.28
C TRP A 87 -2.35 2.04 3.95
N PHE A 88 -1.94 1.99 2.68
CA PHE A 88 -1.06 0.95 2.17
C PHE A 88 0.23 1.57 1.66
N SER A 89 1.31 0.80 1.76
CA SER A 89 2.62 1.18 1.25
C SER A 89 3.08 0.15 0.22
N PHE A 90 3.35 0.62 -1.00
CA PHE A 90 3.67 -0.22 -2.16
C PHE A 90 5.10 0.10 -2.61
N PRO A 91 6.11 -0.69 -2.20
CA PRO A 91 7.50 -0.38 -2.51
C PRO A 91 7.79 -0.55 -3.99
N GLY A 92 7.99 0.56 -4.70
CA GLY A 92 8.51 0.57 -6.07
C GLY A 92 10.03 0.35 -6.14
N PRO A 93 10.60 0.26 -7.35
CA PRO A 93 12.04 0.14 -7.51
C PRO A 93 12.80 1.37 -6.99
N CYS A 94 14.04 1.16 -6.52
CA CYS A 94 14.92 2.20 -6.00
C CYS A 94 14.29 2.98 -4.82
N PHE A 95 13.58 2.29 -3.92
CA PHE A 95 12.70 2.87 -2.87
C PHE A 95 13.42 3.73 -1.81
N ILE A 96 14.74 3.89 -1.86
CA ILE A 96 15.53 4.77 -0.99
C ILE A 96 16.04 6.04 -1.70
N LYS A 97 15.60 6.31 -2.94
CA LYS A 97 15.98 7.51 -3.70
C LYS A 97 14.75 8.27 -4.20
N PRO A 98 14.76 9.61 -4.13
CA PRO A 98 13.68 10.42 -4.67
C PRO A 98 13.61 10.29 -6.20
N PHE A 99 12.46 10.66 -6.79
CA PHE A 99 12.17 10.47 -8.22
C PHE A 99 13.27 10.96 -9.17
N ASP A 100 13.83 12.14 -8.90
CA ASP A 100 14.88 12.80 -9.67
C ASP A 100 16.24 12.08 -9.58
N GLN A 101 16.44 11.25 -8.56
CA GLN A 101 17.67 10.47 -8.34
C GLN A 101 17.53 8.99 -8.70
N LYS A 102 16.37 8.55 -9.18
CA LYS A 102 16.16 7.17 -9.64
C LYS A 102 16.78 6.96 -11.03
N SER A 103 18.05 6.57 -11.05
CA SER A 103 18.74 6.15 -12.28
C SER A 103 18.24 4.78 -12.77
N THR A 104 18.48 4.48 -14.05
CA THR A 104 18.22 3.13 -14.62
C THR A 104 18.96 2.05 -13.84
N THR A 105 20.22 2.30 -13.46
CA THR A 105 21.01 1.38 -12.63
C THR A 105 20.33 1.12 -11.29
N CYS A 106 19.84 2.15 -10.60
CA CYS A 106 19.18 1.96 -9.31
C CYS A 106 17.84 1.22 -9.44
N ARG A 107 17.06 1.51 -10.50
CA ARG A 107 15.79 0.82 -10.74
C ARG A 107 15.98 -0.67 -11.06
N ASN A 108 17.11 -1.03 -11.67
CA ASN A 108 17.44 -2.40 -12.06
C ASN A 108 18.33 -3.11 -11.03
N ASP A 109 18.67 -2.47 -9.91
CA ASP A 109 19.45 -3.09 -8.85
C ASP A 109 18.62 -4.22 -8.21
N PRO A 110 19.08 -5.48 -8.21
CA PRO A 110 18.37 -6.59 -7.60
C PRO A 110 18.04 -6.38 -6.11
N ALA A 111 18.88 -5.64 -5.38
CA ALA A 111 18.63 -5.30 -3.98
C ALA A 111 17.57 -4.21 -3.83
N MET A 112 17.25 -3.45 -4.87
CA MET A 112 16.25 -2.37 -4.82
C MET A 112 15.12 -2.53 -5.83
N LYS A 113 14.84 -3.75 -6.31
CA LYS A 113 13.80 -4.03 -7.31
C LYS A 113 12.38 -3.58 -6.90
N GLY A 114 12.09 -3.53 -5.60
CA GLY A 114 10.73 -3.29 -5.10
C GLY A 114 9.79 -4.49 -5.33
N GLY A 115 8.50 -4.30 -5.07
CA GLY A 115 7.48 -5.34 -5.09
C GLY A 115 6.61 -5.38 -6.34
N LEU A 116 6.70 -4.39 -7.23
CA LEU A 116 5.85 -4.31 -8.42
C LEU A 116 6.23 -5.40 -9.44
N CYS A 117 5.25 -6.22 -9.80
CA CYS A 117 5.38 -7.21 -10.86
C CYS A 117 5.46 -6.57 -12.25
N PRO A 118 6.13 -7.21 -13.22
CA PRO A 118 5.99 -6.85 -14.62
C PRO A 118 4.53 -6.85 -15.05
N LYS A 119 4.18 -5.98 -16.02
CA LYS A 119 2.80 -5.86 -16.51
C LYS A 119 2.29 -7.22 -17.00
N GLY A 120 1.11 -7.63 -16.51
CA GLY A 120 0.47 -8.90 -16.87
C GLY A 120 1.01 -10.12 -16.12
N VAL A 121 1.95 -9.96 -15.19
CA VAL A 121 2.45 -11.03 -14.33
C VAL A 121 1.79 -10.95 -12.97
N ALA A 122 1.18 -12.05 -12.54
CA ALA A 122 0.59 -12.16 -11.20
C ALA A 122 1.70 -12.27 -10.14
N PRO A 123 1.50 -11.67 -8.95
CA PRO A 123 2.44 -11.78 -7.85
C PRO A 123 2.50 -13.21 -7.30
N ASP A 124 3.69 -13.60 -6.85
CA ASP A 124 3.98 -14.90 -6.23
C ASP A 124 4.56 -14.75 -4.80
N GLY A 125 4.82 -13.51 -4.35
CA GLY A 125 5.44 -13.19 -3.07
C GLY A 125 6.95 -13.48 -3.02
N VAL A 126 7.56 -13.92 -4.12
CA VAL A 126 8.98 -14.30 -4.19
C VAL A 126 9.70 -13.45 -5.24
N THR A 127 9.22 -13.52 -6.47
CA THR A 127 9.70 -12.71 -7.59
C THR A 127 9.22 -11.28 -7.45
N CYS A 128 7.93 -11.10 -7.13
CA CYS A 128 7.29 -9.81 -6.89
C CYS A 128 6.06 -9.98 -5.98
N THR A 129 5.62 -8.88 -5.37
CA THR A 129 4.64 -8.88 -4.27
C THR A 129 3.27 -8.39 -4.72
N TYR A 130 3.22 -7.45 -5.67
CA TYR A 130 1.95 -6.87 -6.09
C TYR A 130 1.94 -6.54 -7.58
N SER A 131 0.76 -6.68 -8.18
CA SER A 131 0.43 -6.17 -9.50
C SER A 131 -0.81 -5.29 -9.39
N PHE A 132 -1.00 -4.37 -10.34
CA PHE A 132 -2.22 -3.60 -10.39
C PHE A 132 -2.66 -3.34 -11.83
N ASP A 133 -3.96 -3.19 -11.98
CA ASP A 133 -4.61 -2.63 -13.16
C ASP A 133 -5.28 -1.32 -12.77
N VAL A 134 -5.17 -0.33 -13.66
CA VAL A 134 -5.93 0.91 -13.52
C VAL A 134 -7.37 0.65 -13.96
N LEU A 135 -8.32 0.87 -13.06
CA LEU A 135 -9.74 0.80 -13.40
C LEU A 135 -10.18 2.08 -14.12
N GLY A 136 -9.76 3.23 -13.61
CA GLY A 136 -10.10 4.55 -14.13
C GLY A 136 -9.88 5.63 -13.07
N TYR A 137 -10.50 6.79 -13.26
CA TYR A 137 -10.40 7.90 -12.31
C TYR A 137 -11.63 8.79 -12.30
N VAL A 138 -11.75 9.63 -11.27
CA VAL A 138 -12.66 10.79 -11.25
C VAL A 138 -11.88 12.08 -11.08
N SER A 139 -12.37 13.16 -11.69
CA SER A 139 -11.88 14.52 -11.41
C SER A 139 -12.33 14.94 -10.01
N ILE A 140 -11.40 15.49 -9.22
CA ILE A 140 -11.72 16.03 -7.90
C ILE A 140 -12.65 17.24 -8.06
N ASP A 141 -12.40 18.09 -9.06
CA ASP A 141 -13.17 19.31 -9.28
C ASP A 141 -14.65 19.00 -9.59
N ASP A 142 -14.92 17.92 -10.33
CA ASP A 142 -16.27 17.40 -10.57
C ASP A 142 -16.88 16.83 -9.28
N LEU A 143 -16.10 16.03 -8.54
CA LEU A 143 -16.55 15.39 -7.29
C LEU A 143 -16.98 16.41 -6.23
N VAL A 144 -16.15 17.44 -6.01
CA VAL A 144 -16.42 18.49 -5.03
C VAL A 144 -17.48 19.49 -5.53
N GLY A 145 -17.83 19.43 -6.82
CA GLY A 145 -18.90 20.21 -7.45
C GLY A 145 -18.48 21.56 -8.02
N ILE A 146 -17.17 21.85 -8.12
CA ILE A 146 -16.66 23.11 -8.68
C ILE A 146 -17.18 23.32 -10.10
N THR A 147 -17.15 22.28 -10.93
CA THR A 147 -17.56 22.38 -12.35
C THR A 147 -19.05 22.56 -12.56
N SER A 148 -19.84 22.44 -11.50
CA SER A 148 -21.29 22.71 -11.50
C SER A 148 -21.63 24.13 -11.02
N LEU A 149 -20.66 24.91 -10.52
CA LEU A 149 -20.88 26.25 -10.02
C LEU A 149 -20.76 27.30 -11.15
N PRO A 150 -21.65 28.30 -11.21
CA PRO A 150 -21.60 29.35 -12.22
C PRO A 150 -20.44 30.32 -11.97
N VAL A 151 -19.84 30.83 -13.05
CA VAL A 151 -18.84 31.90 -12.99
C VAL A 151 -19.56 33.22 -12.66
N PRO A 152 -19.12 33.98 -11.64
CA PRO A 152 -19.70 35.29 -11.33
C PRO A 152 -19.74 36.22 -12.54
N GLY A 153 -20.92 36.78 -12.84
CA GLY A 153 -21.11 37.67 -13.98
C GLY A 153 -21.28 36.98 -15.33
N SER A 154 -21.30 35.64 -15.38
CA SER A 154 -21.57 34.88 -16.59
C SER A 154 -22.88 34.07 -16.46
N PRO A 155 -23.90 34.30 -17.30
CA PRO A 155 -25.18 33.62 -17.20
C PRO A 155 -25.17 32.18 -17.76
N THR A 156 -24.12 31.78 -18.48
CA THR A 156 -24.09 30.52 -19.24
C THR A 156 -22.85 29.68 -18.99
N GLN A 157 -21.90 30.15 -18.17
CA GLN A 157 -20.64 29.44 -17.94
C GLN A 157 -20.52 28.99 -16.49
N ASN A 158 -20.14 27.73 -16.33
CA ASN A 158 -19.67 27.19 -15.06
C ASN A 158 -18.14 27.25 -15.00
N PHE A 159 -17.59 27.12 -13.79
CA PHE A 159 -16.14 26.96 -13.62
C PHE A 159 -15.66 25.70 -14.35
N THR A 160 -14.49 25.77 -14.97
CA THR A 160 -13.86 24.62 -15.66
C THR A 160 -13.04 23.77 -14.71
N ASP A 161 -12.45 24.39 -13.69
CA ASP A 161 -11.53 23.76 -12.77
C ASP A 161 -11.37 24.59 -11.49
N ARG A 162 -10.67 24.01 -10.51
CA ARG A 162 -10.31 24.66 -9.26
C ARG A 162 -9.47 25.93 -9.45
N VAL A 163 -8.63 26.01 -10.48
CA VAL A 163 -7.77 27.19 -10.70
C VAL A 163 -8.64 28.41 -11.03
N GLN A 164 -9.63 28.26 -11.91
CA GLN A 164 -10.57 29.31 -12.24
C GLN A 164 -11.43 29.69 -11.03
N PHE A 165 -11.92 28.70 -10.29
CA PHE A 165 -12.67 28.92 -9.05
C PHE A 165 -11.89 29.75 -8.04
N CYS A 166 -10.63 29.41 -7.79
CA CYS A 166 -9.76 30.16 -6.87
C CYS A 166 -9.42 31.56 -7.38
N LYS A 167 -9.19 31.74 -8.68
CA LYS A 167 -8.96 33.07 -9.27
C LYS A 167 -10.17 34.00 -9.15
N ALA A 168 -11.38 33.44 -9.09
CA ALA A 168 -12.61 34.19 -8.83
C ALA A 168 -12.87 34.43 -7.33
N GLY A 169 -11.92 34.10 -6.45
CA GLY A 169 -12.02 34.29 -5.00
C GLY A 169 -12.61 33.10 -4.24
N GLY A 170 -12.89 31.99 -4.91
CA GLY A 170 -13.39 30.77 -4.29
C GLY A 170 -12.34 30.05 -3.45
N ILE A 171 -12.74 29.57 -2.28
CA ILE A 171 -11.92 28.79 -1.36
C ILE A 171 -12.47 27.36 -1.34
N GLU A 172 -11.70 26.40 -1.88
CA GLU A 172 -12.09 24.99 -1.84
C GLU A 172 -12.06 24.47 -0.40
N TYR A 173 -10.95 24.66 0.30
CA TYR A 173 -10.87 24.41 1.73
C TYR A 173 -9.69 25.18 2.33
N ASN A 174 -9.93 25.89 3.42
CA ASN A 174 -8.91 26.56 4.22
C ASN A 174 -8.71 25.77 5.52
N PHE A 175 -7.51 25.21 5.70
CA PHE A 175 -7.18 24.40 6.88
C PHE A 175 -6.97 25.23 8.16
N ASP A 176 -6.62 26.51 8.04
CA ASP A 176 -6.38 27.38 9.19
C ASP A 176 -7.71 27.86 9.80
N THR A 177 -8.67 28.21 8.94
CA THR A 177 -9.98 28.71 9.37
C THR A 177 -11.08 27.65 9.33
N SER A 178 -10.76 26.43 8.87
CA SER A 178 -11.74 25.36 8.62
C SER A 178 -12.93 25.81 7.74
N PHE A 179 -12.66 26.67 6.76
CA PHE A 179 -13.67 27.30 5.91
C PHE A 179 -13.66 26.74 4.48
N SER A 180 -14.83 26.65 3.86
CA SER A 180 -15.01 26.22 2.47
C SER A 180 -16.19 26.96 1.84
N ASN A 181 -16.05 27.38 0.58
CA ASN A 181 -17.19 27.82 -0.23
C ASN A 181 -17.99 26.65 -0.82
N LEU A 182 -17.48 25.42 -0.71
CA LEU A 182 -18.13 24.19 -1.17
C LEU A 182 -18.77 23.47 0.01
N THR A 183 -20.05 23.14 -0.12
CA THR A 183 -20.78 22.33 0.88
C THR A 183 -20.24 20.90 0.97
N PHE A 184 -19.53 20.44 -0.07
CA PHE A 184 -18.88 19.14 -0.08
C PHE A 184 -17.99 18.94 1.16
N TRP A 185 -17.35 19.97 1.70
CA TRP A 185 -16.41 19.87 2.84
C TRP A 185 -17.00 20.18 4.22
N ASN A 186 -18.33 20.33 4.35
CA ASN A 186 -18.98 20.61 5.64
C ASN A 186 -18.74 19.47 6.67
N ASP A 187 -18.31 19.79 7.88
CA ASP A 187 -18.05 18.79 8.94
C ASP A 187 -17.04 17.69 8.50
N PRO A 188 -15.78 18.05 8.18
CA PRO A 188 -14.80 17.09 7.68
C PRO A 188 -14.37 16.06 8.72
N LEU A 189 -14.60 16.31 10.01
CA LEU A 189 -14.32 15.34 11.08
C LEU A 189 -15.51 14.40 11.36
N ASN A 190 -16.67 14.61 10.73
CA ASN A 190 -17.84 13.77 10.89
C ASN A 190 -17.73 12.52 10.00
N VAL A 191 -17.65 11.36 10.65
CA VAL A 191 -17.47 10.05 9.98
C VAL A 191 -18.62 9.72 9.03
N THR A 192 -19.87 10.05 9.39
CA THR A 192 -21.04 9.82 8.54
C THR A 192 -20.99 10.69 7.29
N ALA A 193 -20.67 11.99 7.44
CA ALA A 193 -20.51 12.89 6.31
C ALA A 193 -19.39 12.41 5.36
N ASN A 194 -18.29 11.88 5.92
CA ASN A 194 -17.19 11.31 5.16
C ASN A 194 -17.55 10.00 4.44
N ALA A 195 -18.38 9.15 5.05
CA ALA A 195 -18.92 7.96 4.38
C ALA A 195 -19.78 8.36 3.17
N GLU A 196 -20.63 9.38 3.30
CA GLU A 196 -21.43 9.90 2.18
C GLU A 196 -20.57 10.54 1.08
N ARG A 197 -19.46 11.22 1.42
CA ARG A 197 -18.48 11.70 0.42
C ARG A 197 -17.87 10.55 -0.38
N THR A 198 -17.43 9.50 0.31
CA THR A 198 -16.87 8.30 -0.36
C THR A 198 -17.92 7.65 -1.25
N LYS A 199 -19.16 7.54 -0.79
CA LYS A 199 -20.28 7.02 -1.60
C LYS A 199 -20.52 7.88 -2.83
N LYS A 200 -20.55 9.21 -2.70
CA LYS A 200 -20.70 10.14 -3.82
C LYS A 200 -19.57 9.99 -4.85
N MET A 201 -18.33 9.80 -4.38
CA MET A 201 -17.19 9.50 -5.24
C MET A 201 -17.37 8.18 -6.01
N MET A 202 -17.78 7.12 -5.33
CA MET A 202 -18.02 5.82 -5.96
C MET A 202 -19.19 5.84 -6.96
N THR A 203 -20.24 6.60 -6.65
CA THR A 203 -21.38 6.82 -7.57
C THR A 203 -20.92 7.59 -8.80
N LEU A 204 -20.21 8.71 -8.63
CA LEU A 204 -19.67 9.48 -9.76
C LEU A 204 -18.81 8.62 -10.69
N TYR A 205 -17.95 7.77 -10.13
CA TYR A 205 -17.15 6.83 -10.92
C TYR A 205 -18.02 5.83 -11.68
N SER A 206 -18.98 5.20 -11.00
CA SER A 206 -19.89 4.21 -11.61
C SER A 206 -20.73 4.82 -12.73
N ASP A 207 -21.23 6.04 -12.54
CA ASP A 207 -21.99 6.78 -13.56
C ASP A 207 -21.09 7.13 -14.75
N THR A 208 -19.84 7.53 -14.49
CA THR A 208 -18.84 7.83 -15.54
C THR A 208 -18.53 6.59 -16.38
N VAL A 209 -18.31 5.44 -15.74
CA VAL A 209 -18.11 4.15 -16.42
C VAL A 209 -19.33 3.79 -17.26
N THR A 210 -20.53 3.90 -16.69
CA THR A 210 -21.80 3.58 -17.36
C THR A 210 -22.05 4.47 -18.58
N ALA A 211 -21.73 5.76 -18.47
CA ALA A 211 -21.87 6.69 -19.57
C ALA A 211 -20.90 6.36 -20.73
N GLY A 212 -19.71 5.82 -20.43
CA GLY A 212 -18.76 5.30 -21.42
C GLY A 212 -18.29 6.32 -22.46
N LYS A 213 -18.27 7.62 -22.12
CA LYS A 213 -17.93 8.70 -23.07
C LYS A 213 -16.45 9.08 -23.00
N GLY A 214 -15.86 9.37 -24.15
CA GLY A 214 -14.46 9.82 -24.24
C GLY A 214 -13.50 8.80 -23.65
N VAL A 215 -12.60 9.24 -22.77
CA VAL A 215 -11.63 8.34 -22.10
C VAL A 215 -12.28 7.27 -21.22
N ALA A 216 -13.49 7.54 -20.69
CA ALA A 216 -14.22 6.61 -19.83
C ALA A 216 -14.69 5.35 -20.58
N ALA A 217 -14.67 5.35 -21.91
CA ALA A 217 -14.89 4.14 -22.71
C ALA A 217 -13.89 3.02 -22.41
N ASN A 218 -12.72 3.36 -21.84
CA ASN A 218 -11.69 2.40 -21.43
C ASN A 218 -11.72 2.09 -19.92
N PHE A 219 -12.62 2.72 -19.15
CA PHE A 219 -12.70 2.49 -17.72
C PHE A 219 -13.36 1.15 -17.43
N LYS A 220 -12.94 0.51 -16.33
CA LYS A 220 -13.48 -0.76 -15.85
C LYS A 220 -14.39 -0.51 -14.65
N PRO A 221 -15.55 -1.19 -14.52
CA PRO A 221 -16.40 -1.05 -13.36
C PRO A 221 -15.70 -1.56 -12.09
N PHE A 222 -16.19 -1.13 -10.91
CA PHE A 222 -15.79 -1.76 -9.67
C PHE A 222 -16.21 -3.24 -9.64
N PRO A 223 -15.40 -4.13 -9.04
CA PRO A 223 -15.84 -5.50 -8.82
C PRO A 223 -16.99 -5.54 -7.80
N ASN A 224 -17.81 -6.59 -7.87
CA ASN A 224 -18.78 -6.88 -6.83
C ASN A 224 -18.04 -7.38 -5.57
N VAL A 225 -18.39 -6.87 -4.39
CA VAL A 225 -17.74 -7.25 -3.13
C VAL A 225 -17.92 -8.73 -2.81
N THR A 226 -19.07 -9.32 -3.10
CA THR A 226 -19.35 -10.76 -2.88
C THR A 226 -18.44 -11.62 -3.76
N ASP A 227 -18.36 -11.31 -5.05
CA ASP A 227 -17.52 -12.04 -6.00
C ASP A 227 -16.03 -11.89 -5.65
N LEU A 228 -15.64 -10.67 -5.28
CA LEU A 228 -14.28 -10.37 -4.85
C LEU A 228 -13.92 -11.13 -3.56
N THR A 229 -14.86 -11.25 -2.62
CA THR A 229 -14.66 -12.02 -1.37
C THR A 229 -14.55 -13.51 -1.67
N ALA A 230 -15.34 -14.04 -2.60
CA ALA A 230 -15.29 -15.44 -3.01
C ALA A 230 -14.00 -15.80 -3.77
N ALA A 231 -13.45 -14.84 -4.53
CA ALA A 231 -12.20 -15.01 -5.26
C ALA A 231 -10.96 -14.98 -4.35
N ASN A 232 -11.04 -14.31 -3.20
CA ASN A 232 -9.94 -14.23 -2.25
C ASN A 232 -9.89 -15.45 -1.31
N PRO A 233 -8.69 -15.93 -0.93
CA PRO A 233 -8.58 -16.97 0.09
C PRO A 233 -9.24 -16.54 1.41
N PRO A 234 -9.84 -17.47 2.16
CA PRO A 234 -10.33 -17.20 3.51
C PRO A 234 -9.21 -16.67 4.40
N CYS A 235 -9.50 -15.69 5.25
CA CYS A 235 -8.52 -15.03 6.11
C CYS A 235 -7.70 -15.99 6.99
N TYR A 236 -8.30 -17.10 7.44
CA TYR A 236 -7.62 -18.09 8.28
C TYR A 236 -6.50 -18.86 7.53
N VAL A 237 -6.48 -18.82 6.19
CA VAL A 237 -5.42 -19.46 5.39
C VAL A 237 -4.19 -18.56 5.33
N ASN A 238 -4.38 -17.25 5.34
CA ASN A 238 -3.33 -16.26 5.08
C ASN A 238 -2.80 -15.57 6.35
N ASN A 239 -3.54 -15.62 7.47
CA ASN A 239 -3.14 -14.99 8.71
C ASN A 239 -3.38 -15.87 9.94
N ILE A 240 -2.35 -15.98 10.78
CA ILE A 240 -2.36 -16.81 11.99
C ILE A 240 -3.37 -16.33 13.04
N LEU A 241 -3.56 -15.02 13.21
CA LEU A 241 -4.56 -14.49 14.16
C LEU A 241 -5.97 -14.90 13.72
N CYS A 242 -6.25 -14.85 12.42
CA CYS A 242 -7.51 -15.34 11.87
C CYS A 242 -7.68 -16.86 11.95
N SER A 243 -6.58 -17.61 11.81
CA SER A 243 -6.59 -19.06 12.02
C SER A 243 -6.88 -19.46 13.47
N GLN A 244 -6.54 -18.63 14.43
CA GLN A 244 -6.66 -18.91 15.87
C GLN A 244 -7.90 -18.25 16.50
N ASN A 245 -8.53 -17.29 15.83
CA ASN A 245 -9.70 -16.61 16.37
C ASN A 245 -10.92 -17.53 16.40
N ALA A 246 -11.45 -17.81 17.59
CA ALA A 246 -12.65 -18.62 17.79
C ALA A 246 -13.91 -18.01 17.15
N LEU A 247 -13.94 -16.67 17.02
CA LEU A 247 -15.02 -15.95 16.35
C LEU A 247 -14.81 -15.83 14.84
N GLY A 248 -13.65 -16.26 14.32
CA GLY A 248 -13.32 -16.17 12.89
C GLY A 248 -12.87 -14.77 12.44
N CYS A 249 -12.74 -14.62 11.13
CA CYS A 249 -12.42 -13.35 10.48
C CYS A 249 -13.34 -13.09 9.30
N ARG A 250 -13.38 -11.84 8.85
CA ARG A 250 -14.17 -11.43 7.69
C ARG A 250 -13.36 -10.55 6.75
N ARG A 251 -13.76 -10.52 5.47
CA ARG A 251 -13.35 -9.50 4.50
C ARG A 251 -14.50 -8.54 4.28
N ARG A 252 -14.20 -7.25 4.17
CA ARG A 252 -15.21 -6.20 3.94
C ARG A 252 -14.73 -5.21 2.90
N LEU A 253 -15.71 -4.58 2.23
CA LEU A 253 -15.51 -3.50 1.27
C LEU A 253 -14.62 -3.90 0.08
N LEU A 254 -14.29 -2.95 -0.79
CA LEU A 254 -13.47 -3.21 -1.98
C LEU A 254 -12.00 -3.49 -1.65
N ALA A 255 -11.51 -3.03 -0.48
CA ALA A 255 -10.12 -3.27 -0.06
C ALA A 255 -9.87 -4.71 0.39
N GLN A 256 -10.93 -5.48 0.68
CA GLN A 256 -10.86 -6.90 1.05
C GLN A 256 -9.93 -7.23 2.22
N VAL A 257 -9.64 -6.27 3.08
CA VAL A 257 -8.78 -6.48 4.25
C VAL A 257 -9.42 -7.49 5.20
N CYS A 258 -8.61 -8.42 5.73
CA CYS A 258 -9.02 -9.30 6.81
C CYS A 258 -9.18 -8.55 8.14
N GLU A 259 -10.33 -8.73 8.76
CA GLU A 259 -10.67 -8.17 10.06
C GLU A 259 -10.99 -9.30 11.05
N LEU A 260 -10.38 -9.28 12.23
CA LEU A 260 -10.74 -10.20 13.32
C LEU A 260 -12.15 -9.87 13.81
N CYS A 261 -13.00 -10.90 13.87
CA CYS A 261 -14.30 -10.74 14.48
C CYS A 261 -14.20 -10.68 16.00
N THR A 262 -14.84 -9.66 16.58
CA THR A 262 -14.98 -9.48 18.03
C THR A 262 -16.34 -9.91 18.56
N VAL A 263 -17.29 -10.18 17.65
CA VAL A 263 -18.63 -10.70 17.92
C VAL A 263 -18.95 -11.81 16.93
N ASP A 264 -19.75 -12.79 17.34
CA ASP A 264 -20.20 -13.86 16.44
C ASP A 264 -21.21 -13.28 15.43
N SER A 265 -20.98 -13.54 14.13
CA SER A 265 -21.78 -13.00 13.03
C SER A 265 -21.71 -13.92 11.81
N PRO A 266 -22.75 -13.99 10.96
CA PRO A 266 -22.72 -14.76 9.72
C PRO A 266 -21.60 -14.35 8.75
N GLU A 267 -21.12 -13.11 8.82
CA GLU A 267 -20.00 -12.62 8.01
C GLU A 267 -18.64 -13.15 8.47
N CYS A 268 -18.57 -13.71 9.68
CA CYS A 268 -17.34 -14.15 10.32
C CYS A 268 -17.04 -15.62 10.01
N VAL A 269 -16.07 -15.84 9.14
CA VAL A 269 -15.66 -17.16 8.71
C VAL A 269 -14.66 -17.73 9.71
N LYS A 270 -15.09 -18.77 10.43
CA LYS A 270 -14.26 -19.55 11.35
C LYS A 270 -13.43 -20.57 10.56
N LYS A 271 -12.20 -20.85 11.02
CA LYS A 271 -11.42 -21.97 10.49
C LYS A 271 -12.16 -23.29 10.77
N PRO A 272 -12.48 -24.11 9.76
CA PRO A 272 -13.07 -25.41 9.99
C PRO A 272 -12.16 -26.31 10.85
N SER A 273 -12.74 -27.17 11.68
CA SER A 273 -11.97 -28.08 12.55
C SER A 273 -11.14 -29.09 11.76
N ASN A 274 -11.61 -29.47 10.56
CA ASN A 274 -10.92 -30.36 9.64
C ASN A 274 -9.95 -29.64 8.68
N ALA A 275 -9.90 -28.31 8.69
CA ALA A 275 -8.94 -27.56 7.87
C ALA A 275 -7.53 -27.67 8.45
N ALA A 276 -6.54 -27.74 7.57
CA ALA A 276 -5.12 -27.77 7.94
C ALA A 276 -4.77 -26.64 8.93
N PRO A 277 -3.85 -26.88 9.88
CA PRO A 277 -3.37 -25.82 10.74
C PRO A 277 -2.63 -24.77 9.92
N PHE A 278 -2.64 -23.52 10.40
CA PHE A 278 -1.75 -22.51 9.84
C PHE A 278 -0.30 -22.98 9.95
N PRO A 279 0.50 -22.90 8.87
CA PRO A 279 1.86 -23.41 8.88
C PRO A 279 2.72 -22.69 9.91
N THR A 280 3.64 -23.42 10.55
CA THR A 280 4.69 -22.79 11.36
C THR A 280 5.66 -22.07 10.44
N LEU A 281 5.77 -20.75 10.61
CA LEU A 281 6.66 -19.90 9.83
C LEU A 281 7.95 -19.60 10.61
N VAL A 282 9.07 -19.54 9.89
CA VAL A 282 10.39 -19.22 10.45
C VAL A 282 10.76 -17.80 10.07
N LYS A 283 11.17 -17.02 11.07
CA LYS A 283 11.64 -15.64 10.85
C LYS A 283 12.94 -15.61 10.05
N GLN A 284 13.13 -14.53 9.32
CA GLN A 284 14.36 -14.31 8.56
C GLN A 284 15.57 -14.14 9.48
N PHE A 285 16.74 -14.56 9.02
CA PHE A 285 18.01 -14.26 9.68
C PHE A 285 18.27 -12.75 9.72
N SER A 286 18.59 -12.25 10.91
CA SER A 286 19.02 -10.86 11.12
C SER A 286 20.55 -10.81 11.21
N PRO A 287 21.24 -10.19 10.23
CA PRO A 287 22.69 -10.07 10.27
C PRO A 287 23.17 -9.33 11.52
N PRO A 288 24.31 -9.73 12.12
CA PRO A 288 24.90 -8.98 13.21
C PRO A 288 25.33 -7.59 12.71
N ARG A 289 25.00 -6.56 13.49
CA ARG A 289 25.37 -5.18 13.19
C ARG A 289 26.84 -4.93 13.53
N PRO A 290 27.54 -4.04 12.81
CA PRO A 290 28.89 -3.63 13.17
C PRO A 290 28.94 -3.07 14.59
N THR A 291 30.02 -3.37 15.30
CA THR A 291 30.28 -2.80 16.62
C THR A 291 31.00 -1.46 16.46
N LEU A 292 30.49 -0.42 17.12
CA LEU A 292 31.14 0.88 17.20
C LEU A 292 32.37 0.81 18.11
N ALA A 293 33.25 1.81 18.06
CA ALA A 293 34.46 1.89 18.90
C ALA A 293 34.18 1.83 20.41
N ASN A 294 32.93 2.10 20.84
CA ASN A 294 32.48 2.00 22.23
C ASN A 294 32.00 0.59 22.63
N GLY A 295 32.20 -0.43 21.77
CA GLY A 295 31.80 -1.81 22.03
C GLY A 295 30.31 -2.09 21.86
N LYS A 296 29.49 -1.10 21.46
CA LYS A 296 28.04 -1.26 21.25
C LYS A 296 27.72 -1.44 19.75
N PRO A 297 26.68 -2.19 19.40
CA PRO A 297 26.20 -2.28 18.02
C PRO A 297 25.84 -0.90 17.45
N ALA A 298 26.09 -0.68 16.16
CA ALA A 298 25.70 0.52 15.45
C ALA A 298 24.16 0.68 15.44
N PRO A 299 23.63 1.91 15.61
CA PRO A 299 22.19 2.17 15.57
C PRO A 299 21.53 1.75 14.24
N PRO A 300 20.22 1.45 14.24
CA PRO A 300 19.45 1.28 13.00
C PRO A 300 19.51 2.52 12.11
N GLY A 301 19.68 2.29 10.81
CA GLY A 301 19.63 3.35 9.79
C GLY A 301 20.90 4.20 9.67
N THR A 302 21.94 3.97 10.46
CA THR A 302 23.23 4.63 10.23
C THR A 302 23.81 4.12 8.91
N VAL A 303 23.92 5.00 7.91
CA VAL A 303 24.54 4.68 6.63
C VAL A 303 26.01 4.38 6.92
N GLY A 304 26.37 3.10 6.93
CA GLY A 304 27.76 2.71 7.04
C GLY A 304 28.49 3.23 5.81
N ALA A 305 29.48 4.11 6.03
CA ALA A 305 30.48 4.39 5.01
C ALA A 305 31.20 3.06 4.70
N ALA A 306 30.90 2.49 3.53
CA ALA A 306 31.60 1.46 2.77
C ALA A 306 32.13 0.20 3.48
N SER A 307 31.77 -0.95 2.91
CA SER A 307 32.77 -1.91 2.40
C SER A 307 32.17 -2.68 1.23
N SER A 308 32.24 -2.06 0.05
CA SER A 308 32.33 -2.79 -1.21
C SER A 308 33.63 -3.60 -1.19
N THR A 309 33.57 -4.88 -0.83
CA THR A 309 34.43 -5.98 -1.31
C THR A 309 34.17 -7.23 -0.47
N VAL A 310 33.27 -8.12 -0.92
CA VAL A 310 33.53 -9.56 -0.88
C VAL A 310 32.92 -10.15 -2.15
N VAL A 311 33.66 -10.05 -3.25
CA VAL A 311 33.48 -11.00 -4.35
C VAL A 311 34.06 -12.31 -3.83
N GLY A 312 33.20 -13.16 -3.28
CA GLY A 312 33.55 -14.54 -3.00
C GLY A 312 33.73 -15.27 -4.33
N VAL A 313 34.96 -15.32 -4.82
CA VAL A 313 35.34 -16.22 -5.91
C VAL A 313 35.17 -17.64 -5.36
N VAL A 314 34.05 -18.30 -5.70
CA VAL A 314 33.90 -19.74 -5.51
C VAL A 314 34.70 -20.40 -6.63
N THR A 315 35.97 -20.66 -6.37
CA THR A 315 36.80 -21.49 -7.24
C THR A 315 36.31 -22.93 -7.11
N PHE A 316 35.51 -23.39 -8.07
CA PHE A 316 35.22 -24.81 -8.24
C PHE A 316 36.53 -25.53 -8.61
N VAL A 317 37.13 -26.21 -7.64
CA VAL A 317 38.18 -27.20 -7.90
C VAL A 317 37.50 -28.45 -8.44
N ILE A 318 37.44 -28.56 -9.77
CA ILE A 318 37.16 -29.83 -10.45
C ILE A 318 38.41 -30.70 -10.28
N MET A 319 38.38 -31.65 -9.33
CA MET A 319 39.34 -32.76 -9.35
C MET A 319 38.98 -33.67 -10.54
N ALA A 320 39.74 -33.54 -11.63
CA ALA A 320 39.78 -34.54 -12.67
C ALA A 320 40.53 -35.76 -12.11
N LEU A 321 39.79 -36.83 -11.85
CA LEU A 321 40.36 -38.15 -11.56
C LEU A 321 40.69 -38.81 -12.91
N THR A 322 41.93 -38.68 -13.34
CA THR A 322 42.50 -39.52 -14.41
C THR A 322 42.94 -40.86 -13.80
N ILE A 323 42.21 -41.92 -14.12
CA ILE A 323 42.71 -43.30 -14.00
C ILE A 323 42.83 -43.86 -15.41
N LEU A 324 44.07 -44.01 -15.86
CA LEU A 324 44.50 -44.88 -16.94
C LEU A 324 45.08 -46.13 -16.27
N VAL A 325 44.36 -47.26 -16.34
CA VAL A 325 44.78 -48.56 -16.92
C VAL A 325 43.49 -49.30 -17.28
#